data_AF-A0A1I0E159-F1
#
_entry.id   AF-A0A1I0E159-F1
#
_cell.length_a   1.000
_cell.length_b   1.000
_cell.length_c   1.000
_cell.angle_alpha   90.00
_cell.angle_beta   90.00
_cell.angle_gamma   90.00
#
_symmetry.space_group_name_H-M   'P 1'
#
loop_
_entity.id
_entity.type
_entity.pdbx_description
1 polymer ?
#
loop_
_entity_poly.entity_id
_entity_poly.type
_entity_poly.pdbx_seq_one_letter_code
_entity_poly.pdbx_strand_id
1 'polypeptide(L)'
;MNKGIIAVAMSSLLVGCAVQTPEYRLGHFTAASSFNVRNLDYDSTNATRVQGEDCHQVGRPPNDSRLQRAMDDAIQNGQDQGVTGDLLVNVRIDQVQKNKPGSFFGLPAAHNCIEVEGELVTLR
;
A
#
# COMPACT_ATOMS: atom_id res chain seq x y z
N MET A 1 58.29 -8.03 -0.10
CA MET A 1 57.73 -6.94 -0.92
C MET A 1 56.21 -7.08 -0.96
N ASN A 2 55.51 -5.95 -0.90
CA ASN A 2 54.33 -5.70 -0.07
C ASN A 2 53.04 -6.44 -0.43
N LYS A 3 52.38 -7.01 0.59
CA LYS A 3 50.97 -7.40 0.58
C LYS A 3 50.13 -6.17 0.94
N GLY A 4 49.52 -5.53 -0.05
CA GLY A 4 48.58 -4.42 0.16
C GLY A 4 47.22 -4.96 0.54
N ILE A 5 46.82 -4.80 1.80
CA ILE A 5 45.47 -5.08 2.29
C ILE A 5 44.59 -3.88 1.91
N ILE A 6 43.63 -4.09 1.01
CA ILE A 6 42.62 -3.08 0.65
C ILE A 6 41.52 -3.14 1.71
N ALA A 7 41.52 -2.17 2.63
CA ALA A 7 40.43 -1.98 3.58
C ALA A 7 39.25 -1.31 2.87
N VAL A 8 38.20 -2.07 2.58
CA VAL A 8 36.93 -1.54 2.05
C VAL A 8 36.13 -1.00 3.23
N ALA A 9 36.07 0.33 3.34
CA ALA A 9 35.21 1.01 4.30
C ALA A 9 33.74 0.79 3.90
N MET A 10 33.04 -0.06 4.65
CA MET A 10 31.63 -0.35 4.47
C MET A 10 30.82 0.78 5.12
N SER A 11 30.51 1.82 4.34
CA SER A 11 29.66 2.93 4.76
C SER A 11 28.22 2.43 4.88
N SER A 12 27.80 2.13 6.11
CA SER A 12 26.42 1.82 6.45
C SER A 12 25.54 3.05 6.19
N LEU A 13 24.86 3.06 5.05
CA LEU A 13 23.81 4.04 4.77
C LEU A 13 22.65 3.78 5.73
N LEU A 14 22.60 4.55 6.81
CA LEU A 14 21.41 4.70 7.64
C LEU A 14 20.35 5.45 6.83
N VAL A 15 19.65 4.74 5.96
CA VAL A 15 18.41 5.24 5.35
C VAL A 15 17.38 5.23 6.47
N GLY A 16 17.24 6.37 7.15
CA GLY A 16 16.15 6.56 8.10
C GLY A 16 14.83 6.27 7.40
N CYS A 17 14.02 5.38 7.98
CA CYS A 17 12.65 5.14 7.54
C CYS A 17 11.86 6.44 7.72
N ALA A 18 11.90 7.33 6.74
CA ALA A 18 11.02 8.48 6.68
C ALA A 18 9.60 7.93 6.55
N VAL A 19 8.89 7.86 7.69
CA VAL A 19 7.48 7.48 7.70
C VAL A 19 6.73 8.58 6.97
N GLN A 20 6.30 8.26 5.75
CA GLN A 20 5.60 9.18 4.88
C GLN A 20 4.25 9.49 5.55
N THR A 21 4.07 10.74 5.96
CA THR A 21 2.83 11.17 6.63
C THR A 21 1.78 11.44 5.58
N PRO A 22 0.51 11.06 5.83
CA PRO A 22 -0.54 11.27 4.84
C PRO A 22 -0.84 12.75 4.70
N GLU A 23 -1.04 13.20 3.45
CA GLU A 23 -1.46 14.58 3.17
C GLU A 23 -2.87 14.81 3.70
N TYR A 24 -3.73 13.81 3.54
CA TYR A 24 -5.12 13.88 3.95
C TYR A 24 -5.66 12.48 4.26
N ARG A 25 -6.47 12.36 5.33
CA ARG A 25 -7.16 11.10 5.64
C ARG A 25 -8.58 11.14 5.08
N LEU A 26 -8.89 10.19 4.21
CA LEU A 26 -10.23 10.08 3.61
C LEU A 26 -11.22 9.41 4.57
N GLY A 27 -10.75 8.52 5.44
CA GLY A 27 -11.58 7.97 6.49
C GLY A 27 -10.98 6.78 7.23
N HIS A 28 -11.74 6.35 8.24
CA HIS A 28 -11.54 5.11 8.97
C HIS A 28 -12.87 4.36 8.97
N PHE A 29 -12.85 3.09 8.59
CA PHE A 29 -14.04 2.27 8.41
C PHE A 29 -13.87 0.96 9.18
N THR A 30 -14.94 0.53 9.85
CA THR A 30 -14.96 -0.78 10.53
C THR A 30 -14.81 -1.92 9.53
N ALA A 31 -15.45 -1.78 8.37
CA ALA A 31 -15.39 -2.75 7.29
C ALA A 31 -15.50 -2.01 5.94
N ALA A 32 -14.75 -2.47 4.94
CA ALA A 32 -14.86 -2.01 3.56
C ALA A 32 -14.65 -3.20 2.60
N SER A 33 -15.44 -3.26 1.55
CA SER A 33 -15.25 -4.22 0.45
C SER A 33 -15.74 -3.60 -0.85
N SER A 34 -15.03 -3.91 -1.93
CA SER A 34 -15.43 -3.63 -3.31
C SER A 34 -16.31 -4.75 -3.89
N PHE A 35 -16.53 -5.83 -3.14
CA PHE A 35 -17.30 -7.00 -3.52
C PHE A 35 -18.68 -7.03 -2.82
N ASN A 36 -19.55 -7.92 -3.28
CA ASN A 36 -20.87 -8.10 -2.68
C ASN A 36 -20.75 -8.94 -1.40
N VAL A 37 -21.07 -8.35 -0.26
CA VAL A 37 -21.02 -9.02 1.05
C VAL A 37 -22.43 -9.30 1.56
N ARG A 38 -22.71 -10.54 1.93
CA ARG A 38 -23.98 -10.97 2.55
C ARG A 38 -23.66 -11.63 3.89
N ASN A 39 -24.49 -11.40 4.92
CA ASN A 39 -24.31 -11.95 6.26
C ASN A 39 -22.88 -11.72 6.81
N LEU A 40 -22.56 -10.45 7.13
CA LEU A 40 -21.25 -10.03 7.64
C LEU A 40 -20.95 -10.66 9.02
N ASP A 41 -20.53 -11.91 9.03
CA ASP A 41 -19.90 -12.62 10.14
C ASP A 41 -18.49 -13.01 9.67
N TYR A 42 -17.47 -12.48 10.34
CA TYR A 42 -16.09 -12.64 9.93
C TYR A 42 -15.22 -13.07 11.10
N ASP A 43 -14.19 -13.85 10.78
CA ASP A 43 -13.23 -14.31 11.76
C ASP A 43 -12.05 -13.35 11.86
N SER A 44 -11.98 -12.56 12.94
CA SER A 44 -10.85 -11.67 13.19
C SER A 44 -9.62 -12.38 13.78
N THR A 45 -9.70 -13.68 14.08
CA THR A 45 -8.63 -14.43 14.76
C THR A 45 -7.45 -14.74 13.82
N ASN A 46 -7.70 -14.81 12.50
CA ASN A 46 -6.69 -15.00 11.46
C ASN A 46 -6.57 -13.79 10.53
N ALA A 47 -6.84 -12.59 11.06
CA ALA A 47 -6.80 -11.37 10.27
C ALA A 47 -5.36 -11.04 9.86
N THR A 48 -5.13 -10.79 8.57
CA THR A 48 -3.79 -10.43 8.06
C THR A 48 -3.78 -8.99 7.62
N ARG A 49 -2.81 -8.21 8.12
CA ARG A 49 -2.68 -6.80 7.73
C ARG A 49 -2.24 -6.72 6.28
N VAL A 50 -3.02 -6.02 5.46
CA VAL A 50 -2.76 -5.82 4.04
C VAL A 50 -2.74 -4.33 3.71
N GLN A 51 -2.03 -4.00 2.64
CA GLN A 51 -1.96 -2.66 2.10
C GLN A 51 -2.13 -2.74 0.59
N GLY A 52 -2.83 -1.75 0.03
CA GLY A 52 -2.94 -1.55 -1.40
C GLY A 52 -2.95 -0.07 -1.73
N GLU A 53 -2.65 0.24 -2.98
CA GLU A 53 -2.62 1.62 -3.43
C GLU A 53 -2.99 1.79 -4.89
N ASP A 54 -3.61 2.93 -5.20
CA ASP A 54 -3.77 3.42 -6.57
C ASP A 54 -3.09 4.79 -6.69
N CYS A 55 -2.14 4.91 -7.60
CA CYS A 55 -1.34 6.12 -7.80
C CYS A 55 -1.53 6.69 -9.20
N HIS A 56 -1.65 8.01 -9.29
CA HIS A 56 -1.58 8.72 -10.56
C HIS A 56 -0.55 9.84 -10.49
N GLN A 57 0.10 10.12 -11.63
CA GLN A 57 1.08 11.20 -11.73
C GLN A 57 0.37 12.56 -11.63
N VAL A 58 0.89 13.45 -10.80
CA VAL A 58 0.36 14.81 -10.65
C VAL A 58 0.45 15.55 -12.00
N GLY A 59 -0.63 16.24 -12.36
CA GLY A 59 -0.75 16.92 -13.66
C GLY A 59 -1.28 16.05 -14.80
N ARG A 60 -1.59 14.77 -14.54
CA ARG A 60 -2.34 13.89 -15.45
C ARG A 60 -3.72 13.59 -14.89
N PRO A 61 -4.73 13.36 -15.75
CA PRO A 61 -6.05 12.96 -15.28
C PRO A 61 -5.94 11.63 -14.51
N PRO A 62 -6.59 11.53 -13.34
CA PRO A 62 -6.67 10.27 -12.61
C PRO A 62 -7.50 9.25 -13.39
N ASN A 63 -7.26 7.96 -13.13
CA ASN A 63 -8.22 6.92 -13.50
C ASN A 63 -9.48 7.04 -12.63
N ASP A 64 -10.63 6.60 -13.11
CA ASP A 64 -11.85 6.54 -12.30
C ASP A 64 -11.70 5.56 -11.12
N SER A 65 -12.66 5.51 -10.19
CA SER A 65 -12.76 4.45 -9.17
C SER A 65 -11.46 4.16 -8.38
N ARG A 66 -10.62 5.15 -8.14
CA ARG A 66 -9.30 4.97 -7.51
C ARG A 66 -9.36 4.32 -6.14
N LEU A 67 -10.36 4.68 -5.34
CA LEU A 67 -10.62 4.04 -4.04
C LEU A 67 -10.89 2.54 -4.20
N GLN A 68 -11.71 2.17 -5.18
CA GLN A 68 -12.02 0.78 -5.47
C GLN A 68 -10.76 0.03 -5.89
N ARG A 69 -9.96 0.59 -6.81
CA ARG A 69 -8.70 -0.03 -7.25
C ARG A 69 -7.71 -0.21 -6.11
N ALA A 70 -7.58 0.77 -5.21
CA ALA A 70 -6.70 0.66 -4.04
C ALA A 70 -7.19 -0.41 -3.05
N MET A 71 -8.50 -0.58 -2.89
CA MET A 71 -9.09 -1.68 -2.09
C MET A 71 -8.88 -3.04 -2.76
N ASP A 72 -9.09 -3.13 -4.08
CA ASP A 72 -8.88 -4.34 -4.87
C ASP A 72 -7.41 -4.78 -4.79
N ASP A 73 -6.48 -3.83 -4.93
CA ASP A 73 -5.03 -4.04 -4.78
C ASP A 73 -4.69 -4.56 -3.36
N ALA A 74 -5.29 -3.99 -2.31
CA ALA A 74 -5.06 -4.45 -0.94
C ALA A 74 -5.54 -5.88 -0.71
N ILE A 75 -6.73 -6.23 -1.23
CA ILE A 75 -7.28 -7.58 -1.17
C ILE A 75 -6.41 -8.54 -1.97
N GLN A 76 -6.03 -8.17 -3.20
CA GLN A 76 -5.19 -8.99 -4.07
C GLN A 76 -3.81 -9.25 -3.47
N ASN A 77 -3.17 -8.22 -2.90
CA ASN A 77 -1.89 -8.36 -2.19
C ASN A 77 -1.97 -9.35 -1.02
N GLY A 78 -3.11 -9.41 -0.32
CA GLY A 78 -3.36 -10.42 0.71
C GLY A 78 -3.57 -11.82 0.13
N GLN A 79 -4.34 -11.93 -0.94
CA GLN A 79 -4.60 -13.20 -1.63
C GLN A 79 -3.32 -13.81 -2.22
N ASP A 80 -2.44 -12.98 -2.79
CA ASP A 80 -1.14 -13.38 -3.30
C ASP A 80 -0.20 -13.89 -2.19
N GLN A 81 -0.45 -13.49 -0.94
CA GLN A 81 0.24 -14.00 0.26
C GLN A 81 -0.44 -15.27 0.84
N GLY A 82 -1.47 -15.80 0.17
CA GLY A 82 -2.19 -17.01 0.56
C GLY A 82 -3.32 -16.78 1.56
N VAL A 83 -3.70 -15.53 1.83
CA VAL A 83 -4.83 -15.20 2.71
C VAL A 83 -6.14 -15.34 1.92
N THR A 84 -7.04 -16.18 2.40
CA THR A 84 -8.36 -16.35 1.77
C THR A 84 -9.33 -15.32 2.36
N GLY A 85 -9.73 -14.31 1.58
CA GLY A 85 -10.68 -13.29 2.02
C GLY A 85 -10.97 -12.24 0.94
N ASP A 86 -12.10 -11.55 1.10
CA ASP A 86 -12.61 -10.49 0.22
C ASP A 86 -13.15 -9.27 1.02
N LEU A 87 -13.00 -9.32 2.34
CA LEU A 87 -13.43 -8.27 3.26
C LEU A 87 -12.21 -7.67 3.97
N LEU A 88 -12.07 -6.35 3.88
CA LEU A 88 -11.14 -5.59 4.70
C LEU A 88 -11.88 -5.06 5.94
N VAL A 89 -11.30 -5.25 7.12
CA VAL A 89 -11.77 -4.66 8.37
C VAL A 89 -10.71 -3.73 8.95
N ASN A 90 -11.12 -2.84 9.86
CA ASN A 90 -10.24 -1.82 10.44
C ASN A 90 -9.50 -1.00 9.36
N VAL A 91 -10.27 -0.59 8.34
CA VAL A 91 -9.75 -0.01 7.11
C VAL A 91 -9.47 1.47 7.30
N ARG A 92 -8.23 1.85 7.02
CA ARG A 92 -7.77 3.22 6.96
C ARG A 92 -7.51 3.58 5.51
N ILE A 93 -8.06 4.70 5.08
CA ILE A 93 -7.85 5.21 3.73
C ILE A 93 -7.21 6.58 3.81
N ASP A 94 -6.01 6.70 3.26
CA ASP A 94 -5.23 7.93 3.24
C ASP A 94 -4.90 8.34 1.80
N GLN A 95 -4.77 9.64 1.61
CA GLN A 95 -4.20 10.23 0.42
C GLN A 95 -2.78 10.70 0.76
N VAL A 96 -1.82 10.23 -0.02
CA VAL A 96 -0.39 10.52 0.17
C VAL A 96 0.24 10.92 -1.15
N GLN A 97 1.24 11.80 -1.11
CA GLN A 97 2.06 12.11 -2.29
C GLN A 97 3.39 11.34 -2.22
N LYS A 98 3.67 10.55 -3.25
CA LYS A 98 4.89 9.74 -3.37
C LYS A 98 5.70 10.14 -4.58
N ASN A 99 7.02 10.05 -4.47
CA ASN A 99 7.91 10.10 -5.63
C ASN A 99 8.02 8.68 -6.21
N LYS A 100 7.38 8.45 -7.35
CA LYS A 100 7.45 7.20 -8.11
C LYS A 100 8.07 7.43 -9.49
N PRO A 101 8.65 6.41 -10.13
CA PRO A 101 9.17 6.54 -11.49
C PRO A 101 8.10 7.08 -12.43
N GLY A 102 8.36 8.22 -13.07
CA GLY A 102 7.45 8.88 -13.99
C GLY A 102 7.58 8.35 -15.42
N SER A 103 6.64 8.75 -16.28
CA SER A 103 6.60 8.26 -17.67
C SER A 103 7.71 8.80 -18.59
N PHE A 104 8.48 9.79 -18.15
CA PHE A 104 9.60 10.34 -18.93
C PHE A 104 10.91 9.75 -18.43
N PHE A 105 11.41 8.72 -19.12
CA PHE A 105 12.69 8.05 -18.84
C PHE A 105 12.85 7.53 -17.40
N GLY A 106 11.76 7.25 -16.69
CA GLY A 106 11.79 6.77 -15.30
C GLY A 106 12.27 7.83 -14.29
N LEU A 107 12.37 9.10 -14.69
CA LEU A 107 12.68 10.18 -13.75
C LEU A 107 11.61 10.24 -12.65
N PRO A 108 12.00 10.43 -11.37
CA PRO A 108 11.05 10.53 -10.28
C PRO A 108 10.05 11.65 -10.54
N ALA A 109 8.76 11.33 -10.42
CA ALA A 109 7.68 12.30 -10.50
C ALA A 109 6.77 12.17 -9.28
N ALA A 110 6.19 13.31 -8.89
CA ALA A 110 5.18 13.33 -7.84
C ALA A 110 3.93 12.58 -8.32
N HIS A 111 3.50 11.60 -7.53
CA HIS A 111 2.28 10.86 -7.71
C HIS A 111 1.39 11.07 -6.51
N ASN A 112 0.12 11.37 -6.75
CA ASN A 112 -0.89 11.37 -5.73
C ASN A 112 -1.45 9.95 -5.64
N CYS A 113 -1.33 9.32 -4.48
CA CYS A 113 -1.70 7.95 -4.21
C CYS A 113 -2.83 7.91 -3.19
N ILE A 114 -3.78 7.01 -3.41
CA ILE A 114 -4.73 6.59 -2.39
C ILE A 114 -4.18 5.29 -1.83
N GLU A 115 -3.89 5.27 -0.55
CA GLU A 115 -3.47 4.08 0.18
C GLU A 115 -4.63 3.56 1.00
N VAL A 116 -4.84 2.25 0.91
CA VAL A 116 -5.77 1.51 1.74
C VAL A 116 -4.95 0.57 2.60
N GLU A 117 -5.13 0.65 3.90
CA GLU A 117 -4.52 -0.23 4.89
C GLU A 117 -5.64 -0.84 5.73
N GLY A 118 -5.60 -2.15 5.95
CA GLY A 118 -6.63 -2.82 6.73
C GLY A 118 -6.23 -4.25 7.06
N GLU A 119 -7.18 -5.01 7.60
CA GLU A 119 -7.01 -6.41 7.90
C GLU A 119 -7.91 -7.24 6.98
N LEU A 120 -7.32 -8.11 6.17
CA LEU A 120 -8.04 -9.03 5.32
C LEU A 120 -8.53 -10.21 6.16
N VAL A 121 -9.83 -10.45 6.12
CA VAL A 121 -10.50 -11.51 6.89
C VAL A 121 -11.31 -12.42 5.97
N THR A 122 -11.46 -13.68 6.39
CA THR A 122 -12.36 -14.64 5.75
C THR A 122 -13.77 -14.47 6.31
N LEU A 123 -14.76 -14.47 5.42
CA LEU A 123 -16.17 -14.57 5.79
C LEU A 123 -16.49 -16.00 6.25
N ARG A 124 -17.41 -16.15 7.21
CA ARG A 124 -17.88 -17.46 7.71
C ARG A 124 -19.13 -17.95 7.00
#